data_AF-A0A1G7QIE3-F1
#
_entry.id   AF-A0A1G7QIE3-F1
#
_cell.length_a   1.000
_cell.length_b   1.000
_cell.length_c   1.000
_cell.angle_alpha   90.00
_cell.angle_beta   90.00
_cell.angle_gamma   90.00
#
_symmetry.space_group_name_H-M   'P 1'
#
loop_
_entity.id
_entity.type
_entity.pdbx_description
1 polymer ?
#
loop_
_entity_poly.entity_id
_entity_poly.type
_entity_poly.pdbx_seq_one_letter_code
_entity_poly.pdbx_strand_id
1 'polypeptide(L)'
;MLFVYGPYLPVRILEEIRFWKGQEKEHTDVIQAIVPGLEPNYVKLLNEWKKVFAETEEAANRLLQYGLSSKQAVTNPKFIAETERVLQASAKQSREFVKQLYYILDQSAAVKSLPIAKTVLLHIIRESEYFLGVLETLERPGAIADCAAGKHHMIDPYQPDEFVPIPIGRQPSDYDTPFDKASPEEISEIQAELDQDHRKEKQPALAAPKDMAPNDAAPSATDPRVPNQPVPIGGHTLPPLPYPYNALEPYIDEKTMRIHHDKHHKSYVDGLNTAEKKLQEARKSGNFDLVKHWERELAFNGAGHYLHTIFWDIMSPNGGGKPDGELLEQIKRDFGSYDAFHKQFSNAAEKVEGGGWAILVWSPRSQRLEILTAEKHQNLSQWDIVPLLPLDVWEHAYYLKHQNNRKDYISDWWNVVYWPAVAERYNQAKKLKWHPY
;
A
#
# COMPACT_ATOMS: atom_id res chain seq x y z
N MET A 1 14.60 8.98 2.51
CA MET A 1 13.81 9.09 1.25
C MET A 1 12.98 10.39 1.12
N LEU A 2 12.68 11.13 2.20
CA LEU A 2 11.89 12.39 2.17
C LEU A 2 12.67 13.62 1.67
N PHE A 3 14.00 13.61 1.78
CA PHE A 3 14.84 14.82 1.70
C PHE A 3 15.25 15.25 0.28
N VAL A 4 14.93 14.46 -0.75
CA VAL A 4 15.22 14.75 -2.17
C VAL A 4 14.14 15.61 -2.84
N TYR A 5 13.25 16.21 -2.05
CA TYR A 5 12.07 16.95 -2.54
C TYR A 5 12.23 18.47 -2.50
N GLY A 6 13.25 19.00 -1.80
CA GLY A 6 13.51 20.44 -1.69
C GLY A 6 12.23 21.22 -1.34
N PRO A 7 11.79 22.20 -2.16
CA PRO A 7 10.57 22.97 -1.87
C PRO A 7 9.28 22.15 -1.87
N TYR A 8 9.28 20.92 -2.39
CA TYR A 8 8.13 20.01 -2.39
C TYR A 8 8.11 19.05 -1.19
N LEU A 9 9.00 19.22 -0.21
CA LEU A 9 8.95 18.44 1.03
C LEU A 9 7.58 18.50 1.73
N PRO A 10 6.89 19.65 1.85
CA PRO A 10 5.57 19.68 2.46
C PRO A 10 4.55 18.80 1.71
N VAL A 11 4.58 18.82 0.37
CA VAL A 11 3.74 17.96 -0.47
C VAL A 11 4.02 16.48 -0.17
N ARG A 12 5.29 16.10 -0.05
CA ARG A 12 5.68 14.72 0.27
C ARG A 12 5.22 14.29 1.66
N ILE A 13 5.27 15.19 2.63
CA ILE A 13 4.77 14.93 4.00
C ILE A 13 3.25 14.71 3.97
N LEU A 14 2.50 15.53 3.24
CA LEU A 14 1.06 15.37 3.08
C LEU A 14 0.68 14.05 2.39
N GLU A 15 1.49 13.57 1.44
CA GLU A 15 1.32 12.24 0.83
C GLU A 15 1.48 11.11 1.85
N GLU A 16 2.52 11.17 2.68
CA GLU A 16 2.74 10.18 3.74
C GLU A 16 1.59 10.23 4.74
N ILE A 17 1.20 11.41 5.22
CA ILE A 17 0.06 11.55 6.13
C ILE A 17 -1.21 10.96 5.51
N ARG A 18 -1.52 11.31 4.24
CA ARG A 18 -2.69 10.75 3.55
C ARG A 18 -2.63 9.22 3.49
N PHE A 19 -1.50 8.66 3.08
CA PHE A 19 -1.32 7.21 2.98
C PHE A 19 -1.52 6.54 4.34
N TRP A 20 -0.83 7.02 5.37
CA TRP A 20 -0.85 6.42 6.70
C TRP A 20 -2.17 6.60 7.43
N LYS A 21 -2.84 7.76 7.30
CA LYS A 21 -4.21 7.93 7.81
C LYS A 21 -5.22 7.06 7.09
N GLY A 22 -5.02 6.83 5.79
CA GLY A 22 -5.77 5.83 5.04
C GLY A 22 -5.61 4.42 5.61
N GLN A 23 -4.37 4.00 5.89
CA GLN A 23 -4.07 2.71 6.52
C GLN A 23 -4.67 2.59 7.93
N GLU A 24 -4.47 3.59 8.80
CA GLU A 24 -5.03 3.57 10.16
C GLU A 24 -6.56 3.54 10.16
N LYS A 25 -7.20 4.24 9.21
CA LYS A 25 -8.64 4.15 8.97
C LYS A 25 -9.05 2.73 8.58
N GLU A 26 -8.35 2.08 7.65
CA GLU A 26 -8.58 0.69 7.27
C GLU A 26 -8.36 -0.29 8.44
N HIS A 27 -7.36 -0.03 9.27
CA HIS A 27 -7.07 -0.82 10.47
C HIS A 27 -8.24 -0.83 11.45
N THR A 28 -8.99 0.27 11.57
CA THR A 28 -10.23 0.28 12.39
C THR A 28 -11.28 -0.72 11.88
N ASP A 29 -11.38 -0.93 10.57
CA ASP A 29 -12.29 -1.90 9.96
C ASP A 29 -11.76 -3.33 10.11
N VAL A 30 -10.45 -3.52 9.91
CA VAL A 30 -9.79 -4.82 10.08
C VAL A 30 -9.99 -5.33 11.51
N ILE A 31 -9.76 -4.50 12.53
CA ILE A 31 -9.94 -4.88 13.93
C ILE A 31 -11.38 -5.33 14.21
N GLN A 32 -12.38 -4.57 13.76
CA GLN A 32 -13.78 -4.95 13.93
C GLN A 32 -14.13 -6.24 13.17
N ALA A 33 -13.57 -6.43 11.98
CA ALA A 33 -13.84 -7.60 11.15
C ALA A 33 -13.19 -8.88 11.69
N ILE A 34 -12.04 -8.80 12.37
CA ILE A 34 -11.39 -9.97 12.97
C ILE A 34 -11.93 -10.28 14.36
N VAL A 35 -12.50 -9.31 15.07
CA VAL A 35 -13.09 -9.49 16.42
C VAL A 35 -14.61 -9.25 16.37
N PRO A 36 -15.41 -10.21 15.85
CA PRO A 36 -16.85 -10.01 15.67
C PRO A 36 -17.62 -9.79 16.99
N GLY A 37 -17.06 -10.19 18.13
CA GLY A 37 -17.61 -9.99 19.48
C GLY A 37 -16.98 -8.84 20.26
N LEU A 38 -16.28 -7.91 19.59
CA LEU A 38 -15.62 -6.78 20.24
C LEU A 38 -16.61 -5.97 21.09
N GLU A 39 -16.20 -5.56 22.28
CA GLU A 39 -17.08 -4.88 23.22
C GLU A 39 -17.60 -3.55 22.63
N PRO A 40 -18.89 -3.20 22.84
CA PRO A 40 -19.52 -2.06 22.16
C PRO A 40 -18.80 -0.70 22.36
N ASN A 41 -18.15 -0.51 23.50
CA ASN A 41 -17.34 0.67 23.78
C ASN A 41 -16.10 0.75 22.88
N TYR A 42 -15.44 -0.36 22.59
CA TYR A 42 -14.29 -0.38 21.67
C TYR A 42 -14.72 -0.29 20.21
N VAL A 43 -15.84 -0.91 19.85
CA VAL A 43 -16.47 -0.70 18.52
C VAL A 43 -16.77 0.78 18.31
N LYS A 44 -17.37 1.44 19.30
CA LYS A 44 -17.62 2.89 19.25
C LYS A 44 -16.32 3.69 19.09
N LEU A 45 -15.31 3.40 19.92
CA LEU A 45 -14.00 4.04 19.88
C LEU A 45 -13.34 3.92 18.50
N LEU A 46 -13.32 2.73 17.90
CA LEU A 46 -12.75 2.50 16.56
C LEU A 46 -13.49 3.26 15.47
N ASN A 47 -14.82 3.37 15.57
CA ASN A 47 -15.62 4.17 14.63
C ASN A 47 -15.38 5.68 14.79
N GLU A 48 -15.12 6.16 16.01
CA GLU A 48 -14.71 7.55 16.26
C GLU A 48 -13.33 7.83 15.67
N TRP A 49 -12.34 6.95 15.88
CA TRP A 49 -11.02 7.04 15.24
C TRP A 49 -11.09 6.99 13.73
N LYS A 50 -11.91 6.11 13.15
CA LYS A 50 -12.13 6.03 11.71
C LYS A 50 -12.52 7.38 11.11
N LYS A 51 -13.39 8.12 11.81
CA LYS A 51 -13.82 9.45 11.40
C LYS A 51 -12.67 10.46 11.49
N VAL A 52 -11.93 10.49 12.61
CA VAL A 52 -10.75 11.37 12.78
C VAL A 52 -9.73 11.13 11.68
N PHE A 53 -9.39 9.88 11.40
CA PHE A 53 -8.44 9.54 10.35
C PHE A 53 -8.94 9.94 8.96
N ALA A 54 -10.22 9.72 8.67
CA ALA A 54 -10.81 10.18 7.41
C ALA A 54 -10.75 11.70 7.26
N GLU A 55 -10.99 12.45 8.35
CA GLU A 55 -10.95 13.93 8.34
C GLU A 55 -9.51 14.45 8.18
N THR A 56 -8.52 13.84 8.86
CA THR A 56 -7.10 14.19 8.67
C THR A 56 -6.60 13.79 7.28
N GLU A 57 -6.99 12.63 6.77
CA GLU A 57 -6.71 12.20 5.40
C GLU A 57 -7.30 13.20 4.40
N GLU A 58 -8.53 13.66 4.62
CA GLU A 58 -9.17 14.65 3.76
C GLU A 58 -8.50 16.03 3.88
N ALA A 59 -8.12 16.46 5.08
CA ALA A 59 -7.37 17.70 5.29
C ALA A 59 -6.01 17.66 4.60
N ALA A 60 -5.28 16.55 4.75
CA ALA A 60 -4.03 16.31 4.05
C ALA A 60 -4.25 16.32 2.53
N ASN A 61 -5.32 15.68 2.04
CA ASN A 61 -5.71 15.72 0.63
C ASN A 61 -6.03 17.13 0.14
N ARG A 62 -6.78 17.96 0.88
CA ARG A 62 -7.11 19.34 0.50
C ARG A 62 -5.86 20.22 0.44
N LEU A 63 -5.00 20.14 1.46
CA LEU A 63 -3.71 20.83 1.45
C LEU A 63 -2.82 20.31 0.34
N LEU A 64 -2.83 19.01 0.08
CA LEU A 64 -2.11 18.41 -1.02
C LEU A 64 -2.61 19.01 -2.34
N GLN A 65 -3.92 19.06 -2.61
CA GLN A 65 -4.46 19.71 -3.81
C GLN A 65 -4.06 21.19 -3.92
N TYR A 66 -4.04 21.93 -2.80
CA TYR A 66 -3.55 23.32 -2.78
C TYR A 66 -2.06 23.42 -3.09
N GLY A 67 -1.20 22.66 -2.41
CA GLY A 67 0.24 22.62 -2.65
C GLY A 67 0.55 22.17 -4.07
N LEU A 68 -0.28 21.30 -4.61
CA LEU A 68 -0.19 20.82 -5.97
C LEU A 68 -0.72 21.83 -7.03
N SER A 69 -1.39 22.91 -6.62
CA SER A 69 -2.03 23.86 -7.55
C SER A 69 -1.06 24.80 -8.27
N SER A 70 0.10 25.10 -7.66
CA SER A 70 1.15 25.94 -8.27
C SER A 70 2.49 25.82 -7.54
N LYS A 71 3.60 26.13 -8.22
CA LYS A 71 4.92 26.22 -7.58
C LYS A 71 5.02 27.25 -6.43
N GLN A 72 4.22 28.31 -6.47
CA GLN A 72 4.22 29.32 -5.41
C GLN A 72 3.50 28.83 -4.16
N ALA A 73 2.55 27.89 -4.31
CA ALA A 73 1.86 27.28 -3.19
C ALA A 73 2.82 26.49 -2.30
N VAL A 74 3.74 25.71 -2.87
CA VAL A 74 4.66 24.86 -2.08
C VAL A 74 5.68 25.64 -1.26
N THR A 75 6.02 26.87 -1.68
CA THR A 75 6.89 27.79 -0.94
C THR A 75 6.12 28.80 -0.08
N ASN A 76 4.79 28.76 -0.07
CA ASN A 76 3.97 29.70 0.69
C ASN A 76 4.14 29.42 2.20
N PRO A 77 4.56 30.39 3.02
CA PRO A 77 4.76 30.20 4.45
C PRO A 77 3.51 29.69 5.19
N LYS A 78 2.30 30.13 4.77
CA LYS A 78 1.04 29.66 5.33
C LYS A 78 0.77 28.19 5.00
N PHE A 79 1.11 27.75 3.80
CA PHE A 79 0.99 26.35 3.40
C PHE A 79 1.96 25.44 4.16
N ILE A 80 3.20 25.89 4.35
CA ILE A 80 4.20 25.16 5.13
C ILE A 80 3.73 25.05 6.58
N ALA A 81 3.27 26.15 7.19
CA ALA A 81 2.72 26.15 8.54
C ALA A 81 1.52 25.21 8.68
N GLU A 82 0.61 25.21 7.70
CA GLU A 82 -0.57 24.32 7.72
C GLU A 82 -0.17 22.85 7.52
N THR A 83 0.87 22.59 6.74
CA THR A 83 1.45 21.24 6.61
C THR A 83 2.07 20.79 7.93
N GLU A 84 2.80 21.66 8.63
CA GLU A 84 3.35 21.38 9.96
C GLU A 84 2.24 21.08 10.97
N ARG A 85 1.15 21.87 10.96
CA ARG A 85 -0.02 21.63 11.82
C ARG A 85 -0.65 20.26 11.56
N VAL A 86 -0.89 19.91 10.29
CA VAL A 86 -1.47 18.60 9.92
C VAL A 86 -0.50 17.46 10.26
N LEU A 87 0.81 17.65 10.09
CA LEU A 87 1.83 16.69 10.52
C LEU A 87 1.77 16.44 12.03
N GLN A 88 1.75 17.50 12.83
CA GLN A 88 1.70 17.40 14.29
C GLN A 88 0.41 16.73 14.78
N ALA A 89 -0.74 17.14 14.23
CA ALA A 89 -2.03 16.51 14.53
C ALA A 89 -2.01 15.03 14.14
N SER A 90 -1.54 14.70 12.93
CA SER A 90 -1.40 13.33 12.43
C SER A 90 -0.54 12.46 13.35
N ALA A 91 0.62 12.96 13.77
CA ALA A 91 1.51 12.23 14.67
C ALA A 91 0.90 12.05 16.07
N LYS A 92 0.24 13.09 16.61
CA LYS A 92 -0.50 13.01 17.89
C LYS A 92 -1.60 11.97 17.83
N GLN A 93 -2.39 11.96 16.75
CA GLN A 93 -3.44 10.97 16.50
C GLN A 93 -2.88 9.54 16.46
N SER A 94 -1.80 9.30 15.70
CA SER A 94 -1.19 7.95 15.61
C SER A 94 -0.66 7.49 16.97
N ARG A 95 -0.01 8.38 17.74
CA ARG A 95 0.46 8.06 19.09
C ARG A 95 -0.69 7.69 20.02
N GLU A 96 -1.78 8.45 20.00
CA GLU A 96 -2.93 8.16 20.87
C GLU A 96 -3.66 6.89 20.44
N PHE A 97 -3.84 6.68 19.14
CA PHE A 97 -4.40 5.45 18.62
C PHE A 97 -3.59 4.21 19.02
N VAL A 98 -2.25 4.27 18.92
CA VAL A 98 -1.36 3.20 19.39
C VAL A 98 -1.59 2.89 20.88
N LYS A 99 -1.69 3.91 21.74
CA LYS A 99 -2.01 3.70 23.17
C LYS A 99 -3.37 3.02 23.36
N GLN A 100 -4.40 3.46 22.63
CA GLN A 100 -5.73 2.86 22.70
C GLN A 100 -5.74 1.41 22.21
N LEU A 101 -4.94 1.07 21.20
CA LEU A 101 -4.78 -0.32 20.75
C LEU A 101 -4.09 -1.19 21.79
N TYR A 102 -3.06 -0.68 22.48
CA TYR A 102 -2.46 -1.37 23.63
C TYR A 102 -3.47 -1.57 24.76
N TYR A 103 -4.30 -0.56 25.05
CA TYR A 103 -5.37 -0.68 26.04
C TYR A 103 -6.42 -1.73 25.64
N ILE A 104 -6.87 -1.74 24.39
CA ILE A 104 -7.78 -2.78 23.87
C ILE A 104 -7.13 -4.15 24.01
N LEU A 105 -5.86 -4.31 23.64
CA LEU A 105 -5.12 -5.56 23.75
C LEU A 105 -5.03 -6.06 25.20
N ASP A 106 -4.89 -5.15 26.16
CA ASP A 106 -4.78 -5.47 27.59
C ASP A 106 -6.12 -5.57 28.31
N GLN A 107 -7.23 -5.02 27.81
CA GLN A 107 -8.48 -4.93 28.57
C GLN A 107 -9.66 -5.64 27.91
N SER A 108 -9.69 -5.77 26.59
CA SER A 108 -10.78 -6.46 25.88
C SER A 108 -10.73 -7.96 26.15
N ALA A 109 -11.80 -8.49 26.73
CA ALA A 109 -12.00 -9.93 26.89
C ALA A 109 -12.17 -10.60 25.52
N ALA A 110 -12.84 -9.92 24.58
CA ALA A 110 -13.02 -10.42 23.21
C ALA A 110 -11.67 -10.59 22.50
N VAL A 111 -10.80 -9.58 22.54
CA VAL A 111 -9.45 -9.65 21.94
C VAL A 111 -8.58 -10.69 22.64
N LYS A 112 -8.60 -10.75 23.98
CA LYS A 112 -7.85 -11.77 24.74
C LYS A 112 -8.29 -13.20 24.43
N SER A 113 -9.57 -13.40 24.15
CA SER A 113 -10.10 -14.72 23.80
C SER A 113 -9.74 -15.18 22.39
N LEU A 114 -9.23 -14.26 21.55
CA LEU A 114 -8.96 -14.51 20.14
C LEU A 114 -7.47 -14.28 19.80
N PRO A 115 -6.63 -15.33 19.77
CA PRO A 115 -5.18 -15.20 19.55
C PRO A 115 -4.79 -14.40 18.29
N ILE A 116 -5.56 -14.55 17.20
CA ILE A 116 -5.34 -13.80 15.97
C ILE A 116 -5.51 -12.29 16.17
N ALA A 117 -6.46 -11.85 17.00
CA ALA A 117 -6.71 -10.44 17.27
C ALA A 117 -5.48 -9.77 17.90
N LYS A 118 -4.87 -10.42 18.91
CA LYS A 118 -3.67 -9.90 19.56
C LYS A 118 -2.55 -9.67 18.55
N THR A 119 -2.30 -10.62 17.67
CA THR A 119 -1.23 -10.54 16.68
C THR A 119 -1.49 -9.41 15.68
N VAL A 120 -2.72 -9.32 15.15
CA VAL A 120 -3.11 -8.25 14.22
C VAL A 120 -2.99 -6.86 14.87
N LEU A 121 -3.45 -6.69 16.11
CA LEU A 121 -3.33 -5.41 16.82
C LEU A 121 -1.86 -5.01 17.02
N LEU A 122 -0.98 -5.94 17.40
CA LEU A 122 0.46 -5.65 17.55
C LEU A 122 1.13 -5.26 16.24
N HIS A 123 0.68 -5.80 15.11
CA HIS A 123 1.19 -5.42 13.81
C HIS A 123 0.70 -4.03 13.38
N ILE A 124 -0.60 -3.76 13.53
CA ILE A 124 -1.17 -2.42 13.30
C ILE A 124 -0.43 -1.36 14.13
N ILE A 125 -0.14 -1.68 15.41
CA ILE A 125 0.65 -0.80 16.28
C ILE A 125 2.04 -0.55 15.69
N ARG A 126 2.75 -1.60 15.26
CA ARG A 126 4.10 -1.49 14.70
C ARG A 126 4.13 -0.65 13.42
N GLU A 127 3.11 -0.76 12.58
CA GLU A 127 2.98 0.05 11.38
C GLU A 127 2.77 1.53 11.70
N SER A 128 1.90 1.85 12.66
CA SER A 128 1.74 3.23 13.16
C SER A 128 3.03 3.74 13.84
N GLU A 129 3.77 2.90 14.57
CA GLU A 129 5.07 3.26 15.15
C GLU A 129 6.15 3.49 14.08
N TYR A 130 6.15 2.70 13.00
CA TYR A 130 7.03 2.92 11.86
C TYR A 130 6.75 4.28 11.20
N PHE A 131 5.48 4.61 10.96
CA PHE A 131 5.07 5.92 10.47
C PHE A 131 5.60 7.06 11.35
N LEU A 132 5.43 6.93 12.67
CA LEU A 132 5.92 7.91 13.63
C LEU A 132 7.46 8.06 13.54
N GLY A 133 8.19 6.95 13.45
CA GLY A 133 9.64 6.98 13.28
C GLY A 133 10.10 7.63 11.97
N VAL A 134 9.35 7.44 10.87
CA VAL A 134 9.64 8.06 9.57
C VAL A 134 9.53 9.60 9.64
N LEU A 135 8.61 10.12 10.46
CA LEU A 135 8.30 11.54 10.52
C LEU A 135 8.85 12.28 11.75
N GLU A 136 9.37 11.56 12.74
CA GLU A 136 9.83 12.11 14.03
C GLU A 136 10.75 13.33 13.86
N THR A 137 11.70 13.27 12.92
CA THR A 137 12.66 14.35 12.65
C THR A 137 12.04 15.62 12.08
N LEU A 138 10.81 15.57 11.61
CA LEU A 138 10.07 16.65 10.95
C LEU A 138 9.00 17.28 11.86
N GLU A 139 8.77 16.74 13.05
CA GLU A 139 7.71 17.23 13.96
C GLU A 139 8.06 18.54 14.67
N ARG A 140 9.35 18.90 14.75
CA ARG A 140 9.78 20.15 15.38
C ARG A 140 9.28 21.37 14.56
N PRO A 141 8.76 22.44 15.21
CA PRO A 141 8.35 23.64 14.50
C PRO A 141 9.47 24.20 13.61
N GLY A 142 9.16 24.51 12.36
CA GLY A 142 10.13 25.02 11.38
C GLY A 142 11.02 23.97 10.71
N ALA A 143 10.97 22.69 11.09
CA ALA A 143 11.77 21.65 10.43
C ALA A 143 11.45 21.53 8.94
N ILE A 144 10.18 21.63 8.56
CA ILE A 144 9.78 21.52 7.17
C ILE A 144 10.36 22.69 6.37
N ALA A 145 10.27 23.91 6.92
CA ALA A 145 10.84 25.11 6.30
C ALA A 145 12.37 25.03 6.17
N ASP A 146 13.07 24.60 7.22
CA ASP A 146 14.53 24.48 7.24
C ASP A 146 15.05 23.43 6.25
N CYS A 147 14.38 22.26 6.18
CA CYS A 147 14.72 21.20 5.23
C CYS A 147 14.35 21.61 3.79
N ALA A 148 13.20 22.25 3.56
CA ALA A 148 12.81 22.74 2.24
C ALA A 148 13.74 23.83 1.70
N ALA A 149 14.35 24.63 2.60
CA ALA A 149 15.32 25.67 2.27
C ALA A 149 16.77 25.17 2.16
N GLY A 150 17.04 23.88 2.39
CA GLY A 150 18.39 23.30 2.33
C GLY A 150 19.33 23.75 3.46
N LYS A 151 18.81 24.26 4.58
CA LYS A 151 19.58 24.84 5.71
C LYS A 151 20.02 23.82 6.78
N HIS A 152 19.61 22.57 6.65
CA HIS A 152 20.06 21.45 7.48
C HIS A 152 20.45 20.28 6.58
N HIS A 153 21.69 19.80 6.70
CA HIS A 153 22.00 18.41 6.35
C HIS A 153 21.54 17.56 7.53
N MET A 154 20.46 16.80 7.34
CA MET A 154 20.03 15.78 8.27
C MET A 154 20.65 14.46 7.85
N ILE A 155 21.10 13.69 8.85
CA ILE A 155 21.83 12.42 8.73
C ILE A 155 21.21 11.54 7.65
N ASP A 156 22.04 11.14 6.68
CA ASP A 156 21.67 10.18 5.66
C ASP A 156 21.57 8.79 6.30
N PRO A 157 20.39 8.15 6.35
CA PRO A 157 20.25 6.82 6.95
C PRO A 157 21.01 5.72 6.19
N TYR A 158 21.66 6.06 5.07
CA TYR A 158 22.53 5.16 4.30
C TYR A 158 24.02 5.52 4.38
N GLN A 159 24.43 6.48 5.22
CA GLN A 159 25.85 6.71 5.55
C GLN A 159 26.25 5.94 6.83
N PRO A 160 27.23 5.02 6.76
CA PRO A 160 27.54 4.09 7.85
C PRO A 160 28.02 4.75 9.15
N ASP A 161 28.61 5.94 9.06
CA ASP A 161 29.35 6.54 10.18
C ASP A 161 28.50 7.48 11.07
N GLU A 162 27.25 7.75 10.69
CA GLU A 162 26.34 8.64 11.43
C GLU A 162 25.09 7.93 12.00
N PHE A 163 24.95 6.63 11.75
CA PHE A 163 23.82 5.84 12.23
C PHE A 163 24.02 5.39 13.69
N VAL A 164 23.31 6.04 14.62
CA VAL A 164 23.05 5.45 15.94
C VAL A 164 21.79 4.58 15.79
N PRO A 165 21.87 3.26 16.01
CA PRO A 165 20.70 2.39 15.91
C PRO A 165 19.58 2.90 16.83
N ILE A 166 18.42 3.20 16.26
CA ILE A 166 17.20 3.44 17.03
C ILE A 166 16.82 2.10 17.66
N PRO A 167 16.63 2.02 18.99
CA PRO A 167 16.04 0.83 19.59
C PRO A 167 14.61 0.70 19.07
N ILE A 168 14.40 -0.19 18.10
CA ILE A 168 13.06 -0.64 17.72
C ILE A 168 12.57 -1.49 18.88
N GLY A 169 11.78 -0.89 19.76
CA GLY A 169 11.22 -1.58 20.91
C GLY A 169 10.95 -0.63 22.06
N ARG A 170 9.96 0.25 21.90
CA ARG A 170 9.30 0.78 23.09
C ARG A 170 8.45 -0.35 23.68
N GLN A 171 8.67 -0.66 24.96
CA GLN A 171 7.88 -1.62 25.71
C GLN A 171 6.60 -0.92 26.20
N PRO A 172 5.52 -1.66 26.51
CA PRO A 172 4.31 -1.07 27.11
C PRO A 172 4.57 -0.21 28.35
N SER A 173 5.67 -0.49 29.08
CA SER A 173 6.13 0.28 30.25
C SER A 173 6.68 1.67 29.93
N ASP A 174 6.99 1.98 28.67
CA ASP A 174 7.56 3.27 28.28
C ASP A 174 6.50 4.38 28.20
N TYR A 175 5.23 4.04 28.46
CA TYR A 175 4.07 4.92 28.53
C TYR A 175 3.61 5.09 30.00
N ASP A 176 4.53 5.49 30.89
CA ASP A 176 4.33 5.57 32.34
C ASP A 176 3.57 6.84 32.80
N THR A 177 2.41 7.09 32.21
CA THR A 177 1.43 8.07 32.74
C THR A 177 0.08 7.38 32.91
N PRO A 178 -0.54 7.40 34.11
CA PRO A 178 -1.86 6.84 34.32
C PRO A 178 -2.87 7.54 33.39
N PHE A 179 -3.30 6.84 32.35
CA PHE A 179 -4.36 7.30 31.46
C PHE A 179 -5.71 6.89 32.07
N ASP A 180 -6.40 7.87 32.66
CA ASP A 180 -7.86 7.79 32.73
C ASP A 180 -8.39 7.73 31.30
N LYS A 181 -9.41 6.89 31.10
CA LYS A 181 -10.16 6.68 29.86
C LYS A 181 -10.06 7.88 28.92
N ALA A 182 -9.48 7.71 27.73
CA ALA A 182 -9.65 8.72 26.69
C ALA A 182 -11.15 8.89 26.45
N SER A 183 -11.69 10.01 26.93
CA SER A 183 -13.08 10.34 26.71
C SER A 183 -13.20 10.80 25.25
N PRO A 184 -14.41 10.75 24.67
CA PRO A 184 -14.69 11.42 23.40
C PRO A 184 -14.22 12.88 23.34
N GLU A 185 -13.89 13.51 24.48
CA GLU A 185 -13.35 14.87 24.56
C GLU A 185 -11.90 14.94 24.07
N GLU A 186 -11.03 13.96 24.35
CA GLU A 186 -9.64 13.97 23.84
C GLU A 186 -9.59 13.79 22.32
N ILE A 187 -10.45 12.91 21.79
CA ILE A 187 -10.69 12.77 20.35
C ILE A 187 -11.19 14.10 19.76
N SER A 188 -12.11 14.76 20.46
CA SER A 188 -12.65 16.07 20.06
C SER A 188 -11.64 17.21 20.16
N GLU A 189 -10.69 17.18 21.11
CA GLU A 189 -9.64 18.18 21.26
C GLU A 189 -8.61 18.08 20.15
N ILE A 190 -8.19 16.86 19.82
CA ILE A 190 -7.32 16.58 18.67
C ILE A 190 -7.98 17.01 17.36
N GLN A 191 -9.31 16.83 17.24
CA GLN A 191 -10.07 17.32 16.11
C GLN A 191 -10.18 18.85 16.11
N ALA A 192 -10.38 19.47 17.27
CA ALA A 192 -10.48 20.92 17.39
C ALA A 192 -9.16 21.63 17.01
N GLU A 193 -8.00 21.00 17.23
CA GLU A 193 -6.70 21.50 16.77
C GLU A 193 -6.61 21.61 15.22
N LEU A 194 -7.31 20.76 14.47
CA LEU A 194 -7.40 20.85 13.00
C LEU A 194 -8.40 21.93 12.53
N ASP A 195 -9.43 22.21 13.34
CA ASP A 195 -10.51 23.15 13.01
C ASP A 195 -10.18 24.63 13.33
N GLN A 196 -9.12 24.89 14.10
CA GLN A 196 -8.64 26.24 14.47
C GLN A 196 -7.96 27.00 13.30
N ASP A 197 -8.67 27.18 12.18
CA ASP A 197 -8.51 28.34 11.25
C ASP A 197 -9.56 28.37 10.13
N HIS A 198 -10.44 27.37 10.01
CA HIS A 198 -11.41 27.25 8.91
C HIS A 198 -12.65 28.16 9.01
N ARG A 199 -12.76 29.04 10.02
CA ARG A 199 -13.92 29.95 10.17
C ARG A 199 -13.84 31.27 9.40
N LYS A 200 -12.78 31.52 8.62
CA LYS A 200 -12.66 32.76 7.82
C LYS A 200 -12.15 32.50 6.41
N GLU A 201 -12.91 31.77 5.60
CA GLU A 201 -12.94 31.96 4.14
C GLU A 201 -14.08 31.12 3.54
N LYS A 202 -15.27 31.71 3.40
CA LYS A 202 -16.31 31.16 2.53
C LYS A 202 -15.96 31.52 1.09
N GLN A 203 -15.46 30.57 0.31
CA GLN A 203 -15.51 30.66 -1.15
C GLN A 203 -16.88 30.18 -1.66
N PRO A 204 -17.43 30.81 -2.72
CA PRO A 204 -18.78 30.54 -3.19
C PRO A 204 -18.87 29.16 -3.87
N ALA A 205 -19.99 28.48 -3.62
CA ALA A 205 -20.33 27.19 -4.20
C ALA A 205 -20.37 27.25 -5.74
N LEU A 206 -19.57 26.40 -6.39
CA LEU A 206 -19.68 26.11 -7.82
C LEU A 206 -20.82 25.11 -8.05
N ALA A 207 -21.72 25.46 -8.96
CA ALA A 207 -22.91 24.70 -9.31
C ALA A 207 -22.56 23.34 -9.95
N ALA A 208 -23.33 22.31 -9.59
CA ALA A 208 -23.28 20.98 -10.16
C ALA A 208 -23.72 20.98 -11.64
N PRO A 209 -23.08 20.20 -12.54
CA PRO A 209 -23.68 19.90 -13.83
C PRO A 209 -24.78 18.86 -13.67
N LYS A 210 -25.92 19.13 -14.30
CA LYS A 210 -27.07 18.25 -14.44
C LYS A 210 -26.91 17.27 -15.61
N ASP A 211 -27.44 16.07 -15.38
CA ASP A 211 -28.06 15.13 -16.32
C ASP A 211 -27.23 14.53 -17.47
N MET A 212 -26.87 13.25 -17.33
CA MET A 212 -26.88 12.29 -18.42
C MET A 212 -27.52 10.98 -17.96
N ALA A 213 -28.56 10.54 -18.68
CA ALA A 213 -29.42 9.40 -18.40
C ALA A 213 -28.71 8.03 -18.57
N PRO A 214 -29.21 6.96 -17.95
CA PRO A 214 -28.57 5.65 -17.95
C PRO A 214 -28.86 4.90 -19.25
N ASN A 215 -27.87 4.17 -19.77
CA ASN A 215 -28.12 3.19 -20.81
C ASN A 215 -27.89 1.80 -20.23
N ASP A 216 -28.99 1.10 -20.02
CA ASP A 216 -29.05 -0.30 -19.59
C ASP A 216 -28.59 -1.20 -20.74
N ALA A 217 -27.57 -2.01 -20.50
CA ALA A 217 -27.34 -3.26 -21.22
C ALA A 217 -26.64 -4.25 -20.29
N ALA A 218 -27.35 -5.32 -19.92
CA ALA A 218 -26.84 -6.43 -19.12
C ALA A 218 -25.69 -7.17 -19.82
N PRO A 219 -24.67 -7.68 -19.11
CA PRO A 219 -23.64 -8.50 -19.72
C PRO A 219 -24.13 -9.94 -19.88
N SER A 220 -24.20 -10.38 -21.14
CA SER A 220 -24.31 -11.79 -21.51
C SER A 220 -22.96 -12.48 -21.32
N ALA A 221 -22.99 -13.65 -20.68
CA ALA A 221 -21.84 -14.51 -20.47
C ALA A 221 -21.34 -15.13 -21.79
N THR A 222 -20.08 -14.85 -22.17
CA THR A 222 -19.19 -15.72 -22.97
C THR A 222 -17.77 -15.11 -23.02
N ASP A 223 -16.75 -15.84 -22.55
CA ASP A 223 -15.31 -15.60 -22.82
C ASP A 223 -14.97 -15.99 -24.26
N PRO A 224 -14.31 -15.12 -25.04
CA PRO A 224 -12.96 -15.44 -25.49
C PRO A 224 -12.07 -14.20 -25.64
N ARG A 225 -10.95 -14.12 -24.88
CA ARG A 225 -9.69 -13.40 -25.21
C ARG A 225 -9.85 -12.17 -26.14
N VAL A 226 -10.02 -11.00 -25.52
CA VAL A 226 -10.26 -9.69 -26.17
C VAL A 226 -9.18 -9.37 -27.24
N PRO A 227 -9.57 -8.80 -28.41
CA PRO A 227 -8.64 -8.39 -29.45
C PRO A 227 -7.64 -7.33 -29.00
N ASN A 228 -6.51 -7.30 -29.72
CA ASN A 228 -5.30 -6.48 -29.62
C ASN A 228 -5.52 -4.93 -29.68
N GLN A 229 -6.38 -4.38 -28.82
CA GLN A 229 -6.64 -2.94 -28.70
C GLN A 229 -5.92 -2.41 -27.45
N PRO A 230 -5.13 -1.32 -27.57
CA PRO A 230 -4.56 -0.66 -26.40
C PRO A 230 -5.66 -0.20 -25.44
N VAL A 231 -5.42 -0.33 -24.13
CA VAL A 231 -6.31 0.25 -23.12
C VAL A 231 -6.25 1.78 -23.27
N PRO A 232 -7.40 2.47 -23.45
CA PRO A 232 -7.40 3.92 -23.54
C PRO A 232 -7.00 4.54 -22.19
N ILE A 233 -6.44 5.76 -22.23
CA ILE A 233 -6.05 6.53 -21.04
C ILE A 233 -7.22 6.56 -20.04
N GLY A 234 -6.99 6.03 -18.85
CA GLY A 234 -7.99 6.01 -17.79
C GLY A 234 -9.13 5.01 -17.98
N GLY A 235 -8.93 4.00 -18.83
CA GLY A 235 -9.88 2.95 -19.16
C GLY A 235 -9.51 1.55 -18.66
N HIS A 236 -8.60 1.44 -17.69
CA HIS A 236 -8.30 0.17 -17.02
C HIS A 236 -9.50 -0.28 -16.18
N THR A 237 -9.69 -1.59 -16.07
CA THR A 237 -10.80 -2.20 -15.32
C THR A 237 -10.27 -3.30 -14.40
N LEU A 238 -10.92 -3.50 -13.25
CA LEU A 238 -10.64 -4.63 -12.37
C LEU A 238 -11.04 -5.94 -13.08
N PRO A 239 -10.10 -6.84 -13.41
CA PRO A 239 -10.44 -8.12 -14.02
C PRO A 239 -11.21 -8.99 -13.03
N PRO A 240 -12.20 -9.79 -13.46
CA PRO A 240 -12.83 -10.76 -12.57
C PRO A 240 -11.84 -11.86 -12.16
N LEU A 241 -12.01 -12.44 -10.98
CA LEU A 241 -11.25 -13.64 -10.61
C LEU A 241 -11.59 -14.83 -11.53
N PRO A 242 -10.60 -15.66 -11.91
CA PRO A 242 -10.84 -16.84 -12.74
C PRO A 242 -11.49 -18.01 -11.97
N TYR A 243 -11.71 -17.84 -10.66
CA TYR A 243 -12.32 -18.81 -9.76
C TYR A 243 -13.11 -18.11 -8.64
N PRO A 244 -14.05 -18.80 -7.94
CA PRO A 244 -14.75 -18.26 -6.77
C PRO A 244 -13.80 -17.85 -5.64
N TYR A 245 -14.16 -16.85 -4.82
CA TYR A 245 -13.31 -16.34 -3.74
C TYR A 245 -12.84 -17.40 -2.73
N ASN A 246 -13.63 -18.44 -2.49
CA ASN A 246 -13.30 -19.53 -1.56
C ASN A 246 -12.58 -20.72 -2.23
N ALA A 247 -12.28 -20.64 -3.53
CA ALA A 247 -11.74 -21.78 -4.27
C ALA A 247 -10.32 -22.18 -3.86
N LEU A 248 -9.57 -21.27 -3.23
CA LEU A 248 -8.19 -21.53 -2.80
C LEU A 248 -8.08 -22.05 -1.36
N GLU A 249 -9.22 -22.29 -0.70
CA GLU A 249 -9.21 -22.96 0.60
C GLU A 249 -8.72 -24.42 0.48
N PRO A 250 -7.99 -24.94 1.49
CA PRO A 250 -7.71 -24.33 2.78
C PRO A 250 -6.44 -23.48 2.80
N TYR A 251 -5.84 -23.13 1.67
CA TYR A 251 -4.52 -22.49 1.62
C TYR A 251 -4.60 -20.96 1.72
N ILE A 252 -5.56 -20.34 1.03
CA ILE A 252 -5.85 -18.90 1.13
C ILE A 252 -7.35 -18.76 1.40
N ASP A 253 -7.73 -18.06 2.47
CA ASP A 253 -9.12 -17.97 2.92
C ASP A 253 -9.96 -16.99 2.07
N GLU A 254 -11.27 -17.25 2.00
CA GLU A 254 -12.21 -16.43 1.21
C GLU A 254 -12.16 -14.93 1.59
N LYS A 255 -12.03 -14.64 2.89
CA LYS A 255 -12.07 -13.25 3.39
C LYS A 255 -10.86 -12.47 2.88
N THR A 256 -9.66 -13.05 2.92
CA THR A 256 -8.47 -12.49 2.29
C THR A 256 -8.69 -12.26 0.80
N MET A 257 -9.13 -13.28 0.05
CA MET A 257 -9.35 -13.16 -1.40
C MET A 257 -10.33 -12.03 -1.77
N ARG A 258 -11.41 -11.87 -1.00
CA ARG A 258 -12.42 -10.83 -1.23
C ARG A 258 -11.86 -9.43 -1.01
N ILE A 259 -11.16 -9.21 0.09
CA ILE A 259 -10.57 -7.89 0.42
C ILE A 259 -9.44 -7.56 -0.56
N HIS A 260 -8.58 -8.53 -0.85
CA HIS A 260 -7.43 -8.39 -1.74
C HIS A 260 -7.85 -8.01 -3.17
N HIS A 261 -8.92 -8.62 -3.69
CA HIS A 261 -9.46 -8.29 -5.01
C HIS A 261 -10.35 -7.03 -5.01
N ASP A 262 -11.40 -6.99 -4.19
CA ASP A 262 -12.46 -5.96 -4.30
C ASP A 262 -12.04 -4.61 -3.71
N LYS A 263 -11.00 -4.59 -2.86
CA LYS A 263 -10.48 -3.37 -2.23
C LYS A 263 -9.09 -3.02 -2.75
N HIS A 264 -8.09 -3.87 -2.52
CA HIS A 264 -6.70 -3.54 -2.85
C HIS A 264 -6.46 -3.47 -4.35
N HIS A 265 -6.79 -4.52 -5.12
CA HIS A 265 -6.62 -4.46 -6.58
C HIS A 265 -7.51 -3.36 -7.20
N LYS A 266 -8.75 -3.21 -6.72
CA LYS A 266 -9.62 -2.11 -7.17
C LYS A 266 -8.98 -0.72 -6.99
N SER A 267 -8.35 -0.45 -5.85
CA SER A 267 -7.74 0.86 -5.60
C SER A 267 -6.58 1.15 -6.56
N TYR A 268 -5.77 0.14 -6.92
CA TYR A 268 -4.71 0.29 -7.92
C TYR A 268 -5.27 0.59 -9.31
N VAL A 269 -6.38 -0.05 -9.72
CA VAL A 269 -7.04 0.27 -10.99
C VAL A 269 -7.53 1.72 -11.02
N ASP A 270 -8.21 2.16 -9.96
CA ASP A 270 -8.75 3.52 -9.86
C ASP A 270 -7.61 4.57 -9.80
N GLY A 271 -6.52 4.27 -9.09
CA GLY A 271 -5.33 5.10 -8.99
C GLY A 271 -4.57 5.23 -10.32
N LEU A 272 -4.37 4.12 -11.04
CA LEU A 272 -3.74 4.11 -12.36
C LEU A 272 -4.55 4.97 -13.35
N ASN A 273 -5.87 4.78 -13.38
CA ASN A 273 -6.76 5.54 -14.23
C ASN A 273 -6.69 7.05 -13.94
N THR A 274 -6.56 7.42 -12.67
CA THR A 274 -6.44 8.81 -12.24
C THR A 274 -5.10 9.41 -12.69
N ALA A 275 -3.99 8.69 -12.48
CA ALA A 275 -2.66 9.14 -12.87
C ALA A 275 -2.55 9.38 -14.38
N GLU A 276 -3.04 8.45 -15.20
CA GLU A 276 -3.01 8.59 -16.66
C GLU A 276 -3.82 9.80 -17.16
N LYS A 277 -5.02 10.03 -16.60
CA LYS A 277 -5.85 11.20 -16.93
C LYS A 277 -5.15 12.51 -16.55
N LYS A 278 -4.52 12.56 -15.38
CA LYS A 278 -3.78 13.73 -14.90
C LYS A 278 -2.54 14.03 -15.72
N LEU A 279 -1.81 13.01 -16.16
CA LEU A 279 -0.69 13.16 -17.09
C LEU A 279 -1.17 13.62 -18.48
N GLN A 280 -2.35 13.17 -18.93
CA GLN A 280 -2.94 13.67 -20.17
C GLN A 280 -3.31 15.16 -20.07
N GLU A 281 -3.90 15.57 -18.95
CA GLU A 281 -4.22 16.98 -18.64
C GLU A 281 -2.95 17.84 -18.62
N ALA A 282 -1.87 17.36 -17.99
CA ALA A 282 -0.56 18.03 -17.98
C ALA A 282 -0.02 18.24 -19.40
N ARG A 283 -0.08 17.23 -20.27
CA ARG A 283 0.34 17.34 -21.67
C ARG A 283 -0.50 18.34 -22.47
N LYS A 284 -1.82 18.38 -22.24
CA LYS A 284 -2.74 19.31 -22.93
C LYS A 284 -2.55 20.76 -22.48
N SER A 285 -2.34 20.98 -21.18
CA SER A 285 -2.19 22.31 -20.59
C SER A 285 -0.77 22.86 -20.66
N GLY A 286 0.24 22.00 -20.81
CA GLY A 286 1.65 22.37 -20.68
C GLY A 286 2.11 22.55 -19.23
N ASN A 287 1.26 22.27 -18.24
CA ASN A 287 1.60 22.36 -16.82
C ASN A 287 2.13 21.01 -16.31
N PHE A 288 3.43 20.96 -16.03
CA PHE A 288 4.14 19.77 -15.54
C PHE A 288 4.57 19.86 -14.07
N ASP A 289 4.01 20.79 -13.29
CA ASP A 289 4.42 21.01 -11.89
C ASP A 289 4.31 19.74 -11.05
N LEU A 290 3.33 18.88 -11.38
CA LEU A 290 3.05 17.63 -10.66
C LEU A 290 3.53 16.38 -11.39
N VAL A 291 4.31 16.53 -12.46
CA VAL A 291 4.71 15.39 -13.28
C VAL A 291 5.42 14.33 -12.43
N LYS A 292 6.29 14.73 -11.49
CA LYS A 292 6.94 13.79 -10.57
C LYS A 292 5.95 13.00 -9.70
N HIS A 293 4.89 13.65 -9.21
CA HIS A 293 3.85 12.99 -8.41
C HIS A 293 3.08 11.99 -9.26
N TRP A 294 2.55 12.44 -10.41
CA TRP A 294 1.71 11.59 -11.24
C TRP A 294 2.48 10.45 -11.91
N GLU A 295 3.76 10.62 -12.24
CA GLU A 295 4.61 9.52 -12.72
C GLU A 295 4.90 8.49 -11.61
N ARG A 296 5.01 8.93 -10.35
CA ARG A 296 5.12 8.02 -9.19
C ARG A 296 3.82 7.23 -8.98
N GLU A 297 2.67 7.90 -9.01
CA GLU A 297 1.35 7.25 -8.91
C GLU A 297 1.10 6.31 -10.09
N LEU A 298 1.51 6.69 -11.30
CA LEU A 298 1.46 5.83 -12.49
C LEU A 298 2.26 4.55 -12.28
N ALA A 299 3.49 4.66 -11.79
CA ALA A 299 4.35 3.51 -11.54
C ALA A 299 3.82 2.60 -10.41
N PHE A 300 3.43 3.18 -9.27
CA PHE A 300 2.93 2.42 -8.11
C PHE A 300 1.61 1.70 -8.44
N ASN A 301 0.60 2.43 -8.93
CA ASN A 301 -0.70 1.85 -9.23
C ASN A 301 -0.67 0.97 -10.48
N GLY A 302 0.15 1.32 -11.48
CA GLY A 302 0.35 0.50 -12.67
C GLY A 302 0.97 -0.85 -12.34
N ALA A 303 2.07 -0.87 -11.60
CA ALA A 303 2.69 -2.11 -11.16
C ALA A 303 1.75 -2.91 -10.22
N GLY A 304 1.04 -2.22 -9.31
CA GLY A 304 0.03 -2.85 -8.45
C GLY A 304 -1.06 -3.57 -9.25
N HIS A 305 -1.68 -2.89 -10.21
CA HIS A 305 -2.69 -3.47 -11.09
C HIS A 305 -2.15 -4.67 -11.89
N TYR A 306 -0.99 -4.52 -12.54
CA TYR A 306 -0.46 -5.57 -13.39
C TYR A 306 0.01 -6.80 -12.61
N LEU A 307 0.69 -6.61 -11.47
CA LEU A 307 1.13 -7.74 -10.64
C LEU A 307 -0.06 -8.52 -10.06
N HIS A 308 -1.08 -7.84 -9.56
CA HIS A 308 -2.29 -8.53 -9.04
C HIS A 308 -3.07 -9.24 -10.15
N THR A 309 -3.15 -8.64 -11.35
CA THR A 309 -3.78 -9.30 -12.51
C THR A 309 -3.10 -10.64 -12.81
N ILE A 310 -1.77 -10.68 -12.76
CA ILE A 310 -1.02 -11.94 -12.96
C ILE A 310 -1.21 -12.88 -11.78
N PHE A 311 -1.17 -12.36 -10.55
CA PHE A 311 -1.30 -13.13 -9.31
C PHE A 311 -2.59 -13.96 -9.27
N TRP A 312 -3.71 -13.43 -9.78
CA TRP A 312 -4.95 -14.19 -9.88
C TRP A 312 -4.88 -15.32 -10.90
N ASP A 313 -4.28 -15.08 -12.06
CA ASP A 313 -4.22 -16.06 -13.15
C ASP A 313 -3.26 -17.22 -12.87
N ILE A 314 -2.22 -16.99 -12.06
CA ILE A 314 -1.22 -18.00 -11.70
C ILE A 314 -1.60 -18.84 -10.48
N MET A 315 -2.84 -18.73 -9.99
CA MET A 315 -3.38 -19.57 -8.92
C MET A 315 -4.60 -20.36 -9.39
N SER A 316 -4.90 -21.49 -8.74
CA SER A 316 -6.06 -22.34 -9.07
C SER A 316 -6.39 -23.31 -7.93
N PRO A 317 -7.67 -23.69 -7.75
CA PRO A 317 -8.06 -24.83 -6.90
C PRO A 317 -7.41 -26.15 -7.33
N ASN A 318 -7.04 -26.27 -8.60
CA ASN A 318 -6.34 -27.43 -9.16
C ASN A 318 -4.83 -27.16 -9.33
N GLY A 319 -4.29 -26.23 -8.55
CA GLY A 319 -2.88 -25.88 -8.55
C GLY A 319 -1.99 -26.88 -7.81
N GLY A 320 -0.76 -26.45 -7.53
CA GLY A 320 0.25 -27.24 -6.84
C GLY A 320 1.13 -28.06 -7.78
N GLY A 321 1.92 -28.96 -7.21
CA GLY A 321 2.85 -29.80 -7.97
C GLY A 321 4.07 -29.02 -8.50
N LYS A 322 4.55 -29.42 -9.68
CA LYS A 322 5.75 -28.86 -10.33
C LYS A 322 5.41 -28.49 -11.79
N PRO A 323 6.11 -27.52 -12.40
CA PRO A 323 5.97 -27.26 -13.82
C PRO A 323 6.51 -28.46 -14.61
N ASP A 324 6.08 -28.57 -15.85
CA ASP A 324 6.58 -29.54 -16.82
C ASP A 324 7.06 -28.84 -18.09
N GLY A 325 7.40 -29.65 -19.10
CA GLY A 325 7.78 -29.17 -20.43
C GLY A 325 8.93 -28.16 -20.44
N GLU A 326 8.84 -27.19 -21.34
CA GLU A 326 9.92 -26.21 -21.58
C GLU A 326 10.18 -25.30 -20.38
N LEU A 327 9.17 -25.00 -19.56
CA LEU A 327 9.34 -24.19 -18.35
C LEU A 327 10.21 -24.93 -17.33
N LEU A 328 9.96 -26.22 -17.09
CA LEU A 328 10.77 -27.01 -16.17
C LEU A 328 12.22 -27.12 -16.66
N GLU A 329 12.43 -27.35 -17.95
CA GLU A 329 13.78 -27.42 -18.52
C GLU A 329 14.52 -26.09 -18.42
N GLN A 330 13.83 -24.97 -18.62
CA GLN A 330 14.41 -23.65 -18.39
C GLN A 330 14.77 -23.42 -16.91
N ILE A 331 13.89 -23.81 -15.97
CA ILE A 331 14.16 -23.72 -14.53
C ILE A 331 15.40 -24.54 -14.16
N LYS A 332 15.52 -25.78 -14.66
CA LYS A 332 16.70 -26.61 -14.43
C LYS A 332 17.96 -25.98 -15.01
N ARG A 333 17.88 -25.37 -16.19
CA ARG A 333 19.02 -24.70 -16.82
C ARG A 333 19.52 -23.53 -15.96
N ASP A 334 18.62 -22.68 -15.48
CA ASP A 334 19.01 -21.40 -14.87
C ASP A 334 19.23 -21.49 -13.34
N PHE A 335 18.55 -22.42 -12.66
CA PHE A 335 18.66 -22.62 -11.21
C PHE A 335 19.30 -23.96 -10.82
N GLY A 336 19.66 -24.80 -11.80
CA GLY A 336 20.25 -26.13 -11.60
C GLY A 336 19.20 -27.24 -11.36
N SER A 337 18.14 -26.95 -10.60
CA SER A 337 17.01 -27.87 -10.40
C SER A 337 15.75 -27.14 -9.97
N TYR A 338 14.58 -27.81 -10.07
CA TYR A 338 13.34 -27.28 -9.51
C TYR A 338 13.45 -27.05 -8.00
N ASP A 339 14.07 -27.97 -7.26
CA ASP A 339 14.15 -27.86 -5.81
C ASP A 339 15.06 -26.68 -5.40
N ALA A 340 16.12 -26.40 -6.17
CA ALA A 340 16.97 -25.23 -5.97
C ALA A 340 16.21 -23.92 -6.27
N PHE A 341 15.47 -23.87 -7.38
CA PHE A 341 14.56 -22.76 -7.71
C PHE A 341 13.53 -22.52 -6.59
N HIS A 342 12.79 -23.56 -6.20
CA HIS A 342 11.74 -23.49 -5.18
C HIS A 342 12.32 -22.99 -3.85
N LYS A 343 13.49 -23.48 -3.46
CA LYS A 343 14.20 -23.04 -2.25
C LYS A 343 14.60 -21.57 -2.35
N GLN A 344 15.23 -21.14 -3.45
CA GLN A 344 15.62 -19.73 -3.63
C GLN A 344 14.41 -18.81 -3.63
N PHE A 345 13.35 -19.15 -4.38
CA PHE A 345 12.13 -18.35 -4.49
C PHE A 345 11.44 -18.19 -3.12
N SER A 346 11.29 -19.28 -2.37
CA SER A 346 10.67 -19.25 -1.04
C SER A 346 11.48 -18.40 -0.05
N ASN A 347 12.81 -18.53 -0.07
CA ASN A 347 13.68 -17.71 0.78
C ASN A 347 13.68 -16.24 0.38
N ALA A 348 13.55 -15.93 -0.92
CA ALA A 348 13.43 -14.56 -1.40
C ALA A 348 12.10 -13.94 -0.93
N ALA A 349 10.99 -14.68 -1.06
CA ALA A 349 9.67 -14.25 -0.60
C ALA A 349 9.63 -14.00 0.92
N GLU A 350 10.23 -14.87 1.72
CA GLU A 350 10.30 -14.71 3.18
C GLU A 350 11.03 -13.41 3.57
N LYS A 351 12.08 -13.06 2.82
CA LYS A 351 13.01 -11.96 3.14
C LYS A 351 12.68 -10.62 2.47
N VAL A 352 11.54 -10.49 1.80
CA VAL A 352 11.10 -9.18 1.29
C VAL A 352 10.96 -8.20 2.47
N GLU A 353 11.61 -7.05 2.36
CA GLU A 353 11.54 -6.00 3.37
C GLU A 353 10.25 -5.17 3.20
N GLY A 354 9.44 -5.10 4.25
CA GLY A 354 8.12 -4.44 4.21
C GLY A 354 7.12 -5.17 3.31
N GLY A 355 6.25 -4.38 2.65
CA GLY A 355 5.29 -4.86 1.66
C GLY A 355 5.93 -4.99 0.27
N GLY A 356 5.77 -6.13 -0.38
CA GLY A 356 6.41 -6.39 -1.67
C GLY A 356 6.09 -7.77 -2.25
N TRP A 357 6.96 -8.24 -3.13
CA TRP A 357 6.76 -9.43 -3.96
C TRP A 357 8.04 -10.24 -4.12
N ALA A 358 7.92 -11.55 -4.21
CA ALA A 358 8.92 -12.36 -4.92
C ALA A 358 8.41 -12.67 -6.33
N ILE A 359 9.25 -12.51 -7.35
CA ILE A 359 8.82 -12.62 -8.74
C ILE A 359 9.81 -13.46 -9.53
N LEU A 360 9.34 -14.55 -10.11
CA LEU A 360 10.05 -15.26 -11.19
C LEU A 360 9.83 -14.47 -12.47
N VAL A 361 10.90 -14.11 -13.15
CA VAL A 361 10.86 -13.25 -14.33
C VAL A 361 11.61 -13.90 -15.48
N TRP A 362 11.18 -13.65 -16.71
CA TRP A 362 12.03 -13.80 -17.88
C TRP A 362 12.82 -12.51 -18.09
N SER A 363 14.14 -12.61 -18.18
CA SER A 363 15.00 -11.49 -18.57
C SER A 363 15.34 -11.59 -20.05
N PRO A 364 14.77 -10.73 -20.93
CA PRO A 364 15.00 -10.84 -22.37
C PRO A 364 16.44 -10.58 -22.80
N ARG A 365 17.22 -9.82 -22.01
CA ARG A 365 18.64 -9.54 -22.29
C ARG A 365 19.53 -10.71 -21.95
N SER A 366 19.41 -11.25 -20.74
CA SER A 366 20.22 -12.39 -20.31
C SER A 366 19.69 -13.73 -20.83
N GLN A 367 18.48 -13.74 -21.38
CA GLN A 367 17.79 -14.92 -21.94
C GLN A 367 17.75 -16.09 -20.95
N ARG A 368 17.41 -15.75 -19.70
CA ARG A 368 17.26 -16.68 -18.58
C ARG A 368 16.14 -16.22 -17.65
N LEU A 369 15.74 -17.14 -16.80
CA LEU A 369 14.91 -16.89 -15.64
C LEU A 369 15.74 -16.28 -14.52
N GLU A 370 15.15 -15.31 -13.82
CA GLU A 370 15.72 -14.68 -12.64
C GLU A 370 14.64 -14.59 -11.55
N ILE A 371 15.05 -14.47 -10.29
CA ILE A 371 14.16 -14.19 -9.15
C ILE A 371 14.47 -12.79 -8.65
N LEU A 372 13.46 -11.91 -8.63
CA LEU A 372 13.55 -10.57 -8.08
C LEU A 372 12.69 -10.45 -6.82
N THR A 373 13.12 -9.61 -5.89
CA THR A 373 12.31 -9.14 -4.75
C THR A 373 11.92 -7.70 -5.03
N ALA A 374 10.65 -7.45 -5.34
CA ALA A 374 10.14 -6.10 -5.55
C ALA A 374 9.64 -5.53 -4.22
N GLU A 375 10.08 -4.33 -3.88
CA GLU A 375 9.48 -3.55 -2.79
C GLU A 375 8.30 -2.73 -3.33
N LYS A 376 7.28 -2.54 -2.50
CA LYS A 376 5.99 -1.97 -2.91
C LYS A 376 5.41 -2.76 -4.09
N HIS A 377 5.28 -2.13 -5.26
CA HIS A 377 4.95 -2.83 -6.51
C HIS A 377 6.00 -2.59 -7.61
N GLN A 378 6.67 -1.44 -7.57
CA GLN A 378 7.50 -0.91 -8.66
C GLN A 378 8.98 -0.75 -8.32
N ASN A 379 9.38 -0.92 -7.05
CA ASN A 379 10.77 -0.74 -6.64
C ASN A 379 11.56 -2.06 -6.77
N LEU A 380 12.88 -1.95 -6.88
CA LEU A 380 13.82 -3.09 -6.98
C LEU A 380 13.55 -4.05 -8.16
N SER A 381 12.98 -3.51 -9.25
CA SER A 381 12.81 -4.23 -10.52
C SER A 381 13.92 -3.87 -11.51
N GLN A 382 14.07 -4.71 -12.54
CA GLN A 382 14.87 -4.41 -13.72
C GLN A 382 13.94 -3.93 -14.86
N TRP A 383 14.34 -2.92 -15.63
CA TRP A 383 13.55 -2.51 -16.79
C TRP A 383 13.62 -3.57 -17.89
N ASP A 384 12.49 -3.80 -18.58
CA ASP A 384 12.28 -4.78 -19.67
C ASP A 384 12.10 -6.27 -19.30
N ILE A 385 12.15 -6.62 -18.01
CA ILE A 385 11.82 -7.96 -17.53
C ILE A 385 10.32 -8.26 -17.65
N VAL A 386 10.00 -9.54 -17.83
CA VAL A 386 8.61 -10.02 -17.95
C VAL A 386 8.26 -10.89 -16.74
N PRO A 387 7.38 -10.44 -15.83
CA PRO A 387 6.92 -11.24 -14.69
C PRO A 387 6.17 -12.49 -15.13
N LEU A 388 6.50 -13.64 -14.54
CA LEU A 388 5.91 -14.95 -14.85
C LEU A 388 5.12 -15.53 -13.67
N LEU A 389 5.73 -15.52 -12.47
CA LEU A 389 5.14 -16.04 -11.24
C LEU A 389 5.42 -15.04 -10.11
N PRO A 390 4.56 -14.02 -9.94
CA PRO A 390 4.62 -13.12 -8.79
C PRO A 390 3.93 -13.75 -7.58
N LEU A 391 4.54 -13.64 -6.40
CA LEU A 391 3.95 -13.96 -5.10
C LEU A 391 3.84 -12.67 -4.30
N ASP A 392 2.60 -12.26 -4.00
CA ASP A 392 2.32 -11.13 -3.10
C ASP A 392 2.68 -11.50 -1.66
N VAL A 393 3.61 -10.77 -1.06
CA VAL A 393 3.98 -10.89 0.36
C VAL A 393 3.76 -9.58 1.13
N TRP A 394 2.92 -8.69 0.59
CA TRP A 394 2.27 -7.67 1.41
C TRP A 394 1.43 -8.34 2.50
N GLU A 395 1.38 -7.75 3.68
CA GLU A 395 0.67 -8.35 4.82
C GLU A 395 -0.83 -8.51 4.54
N HIS A 396 -1.46 -7.62 3.76
CA HIS A 396 -2.84 -7.79 3.32
C HIS A 396 -3.12 -9.13 2.60
N ALA A 397 -2.10 -9.77 2.03
CA ALA A 397 -2.25 -11.00 1.25
C ALA A 397 -2.36 -12.26 2.11
N TYR A 398 -2.01 -12.20 3.40
CA TYR A 398 -1.94 -13.39 4.25
C TYR A 398 -2.27 -13.18 5.72
N TYR A 399 -2.23 -11.95 6.23
CA TYR A 399 -2.23 -11.71 7.67
C TYR A 399 -3.50 -12.22 8.38
N LEU A 400 -4.66 -12.16 7.69
CA LEU A 400 -5.94 -12.65 8.23
C LEU A 400 -5.95 -14.15 8.51
N LYS A 401 -5.07 -14.94 7.89
CA LYS A 401 -5.00 -16.40 8.06
C LYS A 401 -3.70 -16.87 8.68
N HIS A 402 -2.57 -16.32 8.25
CA HIS A 402 -1.23 -16.74 8.68
C HIS A 402 -0.57 -15.78 9.69
N GLN A 403 -1.20 -14.63 9.96
CA GLN A 403 -0.68 -13.62 10.88
C GLN A 403 0.75 -13.22 10.53
N ASN A 404 1.65 -13.18 11.51
CA ASN A 404 3.06 -12.88 11.30
C ASN A 404 3.85 -14.04 10.68
N ASN A 405 3.24 -15.22 10.46
CA ASN A 405 3.91 -16.38 9.92
C ASN A 405 3.87 -16.42 8.39
N ARG A 406 4.59 -15.48 7.78
CA ARG A 406 4.77 -15.39 6.32
C ARG A 406 5.26 -16.70 5.70
N LYS A 407 6.08 -17.46 6.43
CA LYS A 407 6.64 -18.73 5.95
C LYS A 407 5.56 -19.79 5.71
N ASP A 408 4.57 -19.88 6.59
CA ASP A 408 3.44 -20.80 6.42
C ASP A 408 2.58 -20.37 5.23
N TYR A 409 2.35 -19.07 5.05
CA TYR A 409 1.67 -18.55 3.85
C TYR A 409 2.38 -18.92 2.56
N ILE A 410 3.71 -18.73 2.49
CA ILE A 410 4.51 -19.12 1.31
C ILE A 410 4.37 -20.63 1.06
N SER A 411 4.43 -21.45 2.12
CA SER A 411 4.24 -22.90 2.02
C SER A 411 2.85 -23.27 1.49
N ASP A 412 1.81 -22.60 1.96
CA ASP A 412 0.43 -22.84 1.54
C ASP A 412 0.20 -22.38 0.10
N TRP A 413 0.72 -21.21 -0.29
CA TRP A 413 0.62 -20.66 -1.63
C TRP A 413 1.18 -21.62 -2.71
N TRP A 414 2.26 -22.34 -2.42
CA TRP A 414 2.80 -23.34 -3.34
C TRP A 414 1.80 -24.44 -3.72
N ASN A 415 0.78 -24.73 -2.89
CA ASN A 415 -0.25 -25.72 -3.19
C ASN A 415 -1.32 -25.21 -4.17
N VAL A 416 -1.38 -23.90 -4.41
CA VAL A 416 -2.35 -23.29 -5.35
C VAL A 416 -1.70 -22.73 -6.60
N VAL A 417 -0.37 -22.77 -6.72
CA VAL A 417 0.34 -22.32 -7.94
C VAL A 417 -0.14 -23.10 -9.16
N TYR A 418 -0.63 -22.39 -10.16
CA TYR A 418 -1.16 -22.96 -11.40
C TYR A 418 -0.11 -22.88 -12.51
N TRP A 419 0.75 -23.90 -12.56
CA TRP A 419 1.85 -23.99 -13.53
C TRP A 419 1.47 -23.83 -15.00
N PRO A 420 0.30 -24.29 -15.49
CA PRO A 420 -0.10 -24.06 -16.88
C PRO A 420 -0.18 -22.58 -17.27
N ALA A 421 -0.68 -21.71 -16.39
CA ALA A 421 -0.71 -20.27 -16.65
C ALA A 421 0.70 -19.66 -16.68
N VAL A 422 1.57 -20.10 -15.76
CA VAL A 422 2.98 -19.68 -15.72
C VAL A 422 3.73 -20.12 -16.99
N ALA A 423 3.48 -21.35 -17.46
CA ALA A 423 4.08 -21.91 -18.66
C ALA A 423 3.61 -21.20 -19.93
N GLU A 424 2.31 -20.90 -20.04
CA GLU A 424 1.76 -20.12 -21.15
C GLU A 424 2.40 -18.72 -21.19
N ARG A 425 2.51 -18.06 -20.04
CA ARG A 425 3.15 -16.74 -19.94
C ARG A 425 4.64 -16.80 -20.29
N TYR A 426 5.36 -17.84 -19.84
CA TYR A 426 6.75 -18.09 -20.23
C TYR A 426 6.90 -18.30 -21.75
N ASN A 427 6.01 -19.08 -22.37
CA ASN A 427 6.03 -19.36 -23.81
C ASN A 427 5.81 -18.12 -24.67
N GLN A 428 5.05 -17.15 -24.16
CA GLN A 428 4.92 -15.83 -24.78
C GLN A 428 6.18 -14.98 -24.52
N ALA A 429 6.63 -14.91 -23.27
CA ALA A 429 7.77 -14.08 -22.86
C ALA A 429 9.08 -14.47 -23.53
N LYS A 430 9.39 -15.77 -23.67
CA LYS A 430 10.66 -16.26 -24.23
C LYS A 430 10.87 -15.91 -25.71
N LYS A 431 9.80 -15.50 -26.41
CA LYS A 431 9.86 -14.98 -27.79
C LYS A 431 10.45 -13.57 -27.83
N LEU A 432 10.34 -12.81 -26.74
CA LEU A 432 10.99 -11.53 -26.56
C LEU A 432 12.45 -11.75 -26.15
N LYS A 433 13.37 -11.42 -27.04
CA LYS A 433 14.82 -11.51 -26.80
C LYS A 433 15.49 -10.24 -27.27
N TRP A 434 16.30 -9.66 -26.40
CA TRP A 434 17.18 -8.57 -26.75
C TRP A 434 18.59 -9.12 -27.00
N HIS A 435 19.41 -8.34 -27.68
CA HIS A 435 20.82 -8.67 -27.82
C HIS A 435 21.49 -8.61 -26.43
N PRO A 436 22.19 -9.66 -25.99
CA PRO A 436 22.97 -9.63 -24.76
C PRO A 436 24.21 -8.74 -25.00
N TYR A 437 24.39 -7.69 -24.20
CA TYR A 437 25.58 -6.82 -24.21
C TYR A 437 26.35 -6.96 -22.90
#